data_AF-A0A9W7JEY2-F1
#
_entry.id   AF-A0A9W7JEY2-F1
#
_cell.length_a   1.000
_cell.length_b   1.000
_cell.length_c   1.000
_cell.angle_alpha   90.00
_cell.angle_beta   90.00
_cell.angle_gamma   90.00
#
_symmetry.space_group_name_H-M   'P 1'
#
loop_
_entity.id
_entity.type
_entity.pdbx_description
1 polymer ?
#
loop_
_entity_poly.entity_id
_entity_poly.type
_entity_poly.pdbx_seq_one_letter_code
_entity_poly.pdbx_strand_id
1 'polypeptide(L)'
;MAYVFGNAVTDATLRAMPEFQGKKIALQDKARVALTRKHSEDKDVLVRQQVEKLTANAVHNERTTICLVYNATGETLTLVTYQDWRGHVGSTPYPPLIGNGQ
;
A
#
# COMPACT_ATOMS: atom_id res chain seq x y z
N MET A 1 2.44 2.53 15.27
CA MET A 1 2.03 3.37 14.12
C MET A 1 1.91 2.46 12.92
N ALA A 2 0.85 2.57 12.10
CA ALA A 2 0.75 1.82 10.85
C ALA A 2 1.56 2.54 9.75
N TYR A 3 2.12 1.80 8.80
CA TYR A 3 2.94 2.35 7.72
C TYR A 3 2.21 2.25 6.38
N VAL A 4 2.14 3.39 5.67
CA VAL A 4 1.64 3.49 4.29
C VAL A 4 2.70 4.24 3.50
N PHE A 5 3.05 3.72 2.33
CA PHE A 5 4.14 4.25 1.50
C PHE A 5 3.62 4.77 0.17
N GLY A 6 4.30 5.77 -0.38
CA GLY A 6 3.95 6.36 -1.68
C GLY A 6 2.77 7.31 -1.64
N ASN A 7 2.48 7.92 -2.80
CA ASN A 7 1.32 8.80 -2.98
C ASN A 7 0.15 8.05 -3.59
N ALA A 8 -1.07 8.41 -3.18
CA ALA A 8 -2.28 7.88 -3.77
C ALA A 8 -2.45 8.36 -5.23
N VAL A 9 -2.77 7.41 -6.12
CA VAL A 9 -3.19 7.63 -7.51
C VAL A 9 -4.67 7.98 -7.52
N THR A 10 -4.93 9.27 -7.68
CA THR A 10 -6.27 9.88 -7.69
C THR A 10 -6.67 10.33 -9.09
N ASP A 11 -7.91 10.79 -9.25
CA ASP A 11 -8.35 11.49 -10.47
C ASP A 11 -7.43 12.65 -10.84
N ALA A 12 -6.92 13.40 -9.84
CA ALA A 12 -5.99 14.50 -10.08
C ALA A 12 -4.66 14.00 -10.66
N THR A 13 -4.15 12.87 -10.14
CA THR A 13 -2.97 12.21 -10.68
C THR A 13 -3.14 11.84 -12.15
N LEU A 14 -4.31 11.31 -12.52
CA LEU A 14 -4.61 10.94 -13.92
C LEU A 14 -4.83 12.17 -14.80
N ARG A 15 -5.55 13.20 -14.35
CA ARG A 15 -5.78 14.44 -15.14
C ARG A 15 -4.48 15.18 -15.47
N ALA A 16 -3.45 15.03 -14.65
CA ALA A 16 -2.12 15.57 -14.92
C ALA A 16 -1.36 14.80 -16.02
N MET A 17 -1.80 13.60 -16.40
CA MET A 17 -1.17 12.79 -17.44
C MET A 17 -1.74 13.15 -18.83
N PRO A 18 -0.90 13.36 -19.85
CA PRO A 18 -1.35 13.73 -21.20
C PRO A 18 -2.39 12.77 -21.78
N GLU A 19 -2.27 11.46 -21.52
CA GLU A 19 -3.17 10.45 -22.06
C GLU A 19 -4.62 10.52 -21.55
N PHE A 20 -4.88 11.24 -20.45
CA PHE A 20 -6.20 11.36 -19.81
C PHE A 20 -6.77 12.79 -19.87
N GLN A 21 -6.08 13.73 -20.50
CA GLN A 21 -6.58 15.10 -20.66
C GLN A 21 -7.89 15.12 -21.45
N GLY A 22 -8.92 15.77 -20.89
CA GLY A 22 -10.25 15.86 -21.50
C GLY A 22 -11.04 14.55 -21.54
N LYS A 23 -10.50 13.45 -20.99
CA LYS A 23 -11.18 12.15 -20.96
C LYS A 23 -11.93 11.95 -19.65
N LYS A 24 -13.04 11.22 -19.71
CA LYS A 24 -13.69 10.68 -18.53
C LYS A 24 -12.79 9.57 -17.95
N ILE A 25 -12.38 9.72 -16.70
CA ILE A 25 -11.55 8.75 -15.99
C ILE A 25 -12.47 7.67 -15.41
N ALA A 26 -12.19 6.40 -15.73
CA ALA A 26 -12.85 5.26 -15.11
C ALA A 26 -12.04 4.71 -13.93
N LEU A 27 -12.70 3.91 -13.08
CA LEU A 27 -12.05 3.26 -11.94
C LEU A 27 -10.94 2.29 -12.38
N GLN A 28 -11.14 1.58 -13.51
CA GLN A 28 -10.10 0.71 -14.07
C GLN A 28 -8.87 1.47 -14.55
N ASP A 29 -9.01 2.74 -14.97
CA ASP A 29 -7.87 3.56 -15.37
C ASP A 29 -6.98 3.85 -14.16
N LYS A 30 -7.58 4.22 -13.03
CA LYS A 30 -6.86 4.44 -11.78
C LYS A 30 -6.16 3.18 -11.29
N ALA A 31 -6.84 2.04 -11.34
CA ALA A 31 -6.27 0.74 -11.00
C ALA A 31 -5.06 0.40 -11.87
N ARG A 32 -5.19 0.59 -13.20
CA ARG A 32 -4.11 0.36 -14.16
C ARG A 32 -2.92 1.27 -13.91
N VAL A 33 -3.13 2.57 -13.70
CA VAL A 33 -2.05 3.52 -13.42
C VAL A 33 -1.35 3.20 -12.10
N ALA A 34 -2.11 2.83 -11.06
CA ALA A 34 -1.53 2.35 -9.80
C ALA A 34 -0.62 1.15 -10.04
N LEU A 35 -1.11 0.11 -10.73
CA LEU A 35 -0.31 -1.09 -10.99
C LEU A 35 0.99 -0.78 -11.76
N THR A 36 0.95 0.09 -12.76
CA THR A 36 2.15 0.52 -13.52
C THR A 36 3.14 1.31 -12.65
N ARG A 37 2.67 1.95 -11.57
CA ARG A 37 3.47 2.77 -10.64
C ARG A 37 3.87 2.03 -9.36
N LYS A 38 3.77 0.71 -9.32
CA LYS A 38 4.12 -0.10 -8.14
C LYS A 38 5.55 0.14 -7.61
N HIS A 39 6.49 0.40 -8.52
CA HIS A 39 7.91 0.61 -8.22
C HIS A 39 8.36 2.07 -8.35
N SER A 40 7.43 3.03 -8.46
CA SER A 40 7.80 4.45 -8.51
C SER A 40 7.89 5.06 -7.11
N GLU A 41 8.44 6.27 -7.01
CA GLU A 41 8.46 7.06 -5.75
C GLU A 41 9.19 6.35 -4.60
N ASP A 42 10.24 5.59 -4.91
CA ASP A 42 11.07 4.84 -3.95
C ASP A 42 10.28 3.91 -3.01
N LYS A 43 9.05 3.52 -3.40
CA LYS A 43 8.16 2.68 -2.58
C LYS A 43 8.81 1.36 -2.23
N ASP A 44 9.48 0.75 -3.20
CA ASP A 44 10.22 -0.49 -3.04
C ASP A 44 11.38 -0.35 -2.05
N VAL A 45 12.13 0.75 -2.12
CA VAL A 45 13.22 1.05 -1.19
C VAL A 45 12.69 1.26 0.24
N LEU A 46 11.67 2.10 0.40
CA LEU A 46 11.09 2.40 1.72
C LEU A 46 10.45 1.18 2.36
N VAL A 47 9.72 0.38 1.57
CA VAL A 47 9.13 -0.87 2.05
C VAL A 47 10.21 -1.86 2.45
N ARG A 48 11.27 -2.02 1.66
CA ARG A 48 12.39 -2.92 1.98
C ARG A 48 13.08 -2.50 3.28
N GLN A 49 13.40 -1.21 3.44
CA GLN A 49 13.98 -0.70 4.68
C GLN A 49 13.08 -0.95 5.89
N GLN A 50 11.76 -0.82 5.72
CA GLN A 50 10.82 -1.11 6.80
C GLN A 50 10.76 -2.60 7.14
N VAL A 51 10.75 -3.48 6.14
CA VAL A 51 10.80 -4.95 6.34
C VAL A 51 12.09 -5.34 7.07
N GLU A 52 13.24 -4.76 6.70
CA GLU A 52 14.52 -4.99 7.35
C GLU A 52 14.49 -4.54 8.83
N LYS A 53 13.92 -3.36 9.13
CA LYS A 53 13.72 -2.89 10.52
C LYS A 53 12.80 -3.81 11.33
N LEU A 54 11.68 -4.24 10.74
CA LEU A 54 10.75 -5.16 11.41
C LEU A 54 11.39 -6.53 11.66
N THR A 55 12.21 -7.01 10.72
CA THR A 55 12.94 -8.27 10.86
C THR A 55 14.00 -8.18 11.94
N ALA A 56 14.76 -7.09 12.01
CA ALA A 56 15.76 -6.87 13.05
C ALA A 56 15.15 -6.77 14.46
N ASN A 57 13.94 -6.21 14.55
CA ASN A 57 13.18 -6.07 15.79
C ASN A 57 12.34 -7.31 16.13
N ALA A 58 12.26 -8.30 15.23
CA ALA A 58 11.53 -9.53 15.51
C ALA A 58 12.23 -10.28 16.64
N VAL A 59 11.46 -10.67 17.66
CA VAL A 59 11.98 -11.40 18.82
C VAL A 59 12.60 -12.69 18.32
N HIS A 60 13.92 -12.84 18.51
CA HIS A 60 14.64 -14.06 18.19
C HIS A 60 13.94 -15.21 18.91
N ASN A 61 13.25 -16.07 18.13
CA ASN A 61 12.49 -17.30 18.50
C ASN A 61 10.97 -17.28 18.22
N GLU A 62 10.38 -16.15 17.83
CA GLU A 62 8.96 -16.12 17.40
C GLU A 62 8.81 -16.23 15.89
N ARG A 63 7.90 -17.10 15.41
CA ARG A 63 7.53 -17.17 14.00
C ARG A 63 6.76 -15.91 13.63
N THR A 64 7.41 -15.00 12.91
CA THR A 64 6.83 -13.72 12.50
C THR A 64 6.48 -13.74 11.02
N THR A 65 5.34 -13.15 10.65
CA THR A 65 4.98 -12.89 9.24
C THR A 65 4.97 -11.39 9.01
N ILE A 66 5.74 -10.93 8.03
CA ILE A 66 5.74 -9.53 7.58
C ILE A 66 4.96 -9.46 6.27
N CYS A 67 3.88 -8.70 6.27
CA CYS A 67 2.99 -8.58 5.12
C CYS A 67 3.23 -7.27 4.37
N LEU A 68 3.25 -7.35 3.05
CA LEU A 68 3.21 -6.20 2.14
C LEU A 68 1.87 -6.24 1.40
N VAL A 69 1.09 -5.18 1.53
CA VAL A 69 -0.16 -4.98 0.78
C VAL A 69 0.04 -3.78 -0.14
N TYR A 70 -0.29 -3.95 -1.42
CA TYR A 70 -0.29 -2.88 -2.40
C TYR A 70 -1.69 -2.77 -2.99
N ASN A 71 -2.31 -1.61 -2.87
CA ASN A 71 -3.65 -1.36 -3.38
C ASN A 71 -3.57 -0.86 -4.82
N ALA A 72 -4.08 -1.65 -5.78
CA ALA A 72 -4.25 -1.22 -7.17
C ALA A 72 -5.71 -1.42 -7.64
N THR A 73 -6.67 -1.18 -6.74
CA THR A 73 -8.10 -1.41 -7.04
C THR A 73 -8.78 -0.23 -7.72
N GLY A 74 -8.13 0.94 -7.78
CA GLY A 74 -8.69 2.18 -8.30
C GLY A 74 -9.33 3.09 -7.25
N GLU A 75 -9.52 2.60 -6.02
CA GLU A 75 -10.09 3.35 -4.89
C GLU A 75 -9.33 3.07 -3.58
N THR A 76 -9.62 3.83 -2.53
CA THR A 76 -9.06 3.59 -1.18
C THR A 76 -9.66 2.34 -0.56
N LEU A 77 -8.80 1.47 -0.01
CA LEU A 77 -9.21 0.36 0.83
C LEU A 77 -9.36 0.83 2.28
N THR A 78 -10.43 0.40 2.93
CA THR A 78 -10.70 0.66 4.35
C THR A 78 -10.63 -0.65 5.13
N LEU A 79 -9.89 -0.66 6.23
CA LEU A 79 -9.88 -1.80 7.16
C LEU A 79 -11.25 -1.91 7.84
N VAL A 80 -11.94 -3.03 7.63
CA VAL A 80 -13.24 -3.29 8.26
C VAL A 80 -13.08 -4.10 9.55
N THR A 81 -12.22 -5.13 9.52
CA THR A 81 -11.99 -6.04 10.65
C THR A 81 -10.66 -6.76 10.51
N TYR A 82 -10.18 -7.34 11.60
CA TYR A 82 -9.07 -8.28 11.62
C TYR A 82 -9.32 -9.34 12.71
N GLN A 83 -8.75 -10.53 12.53
CA GLN A 83 -8.87 -11.62 13.49
C GLN A 83 -7.59 -12.42 13.55
N ASP A 84 -7.05 -12.57 14.75
CA ASP A 84 -5.90 -13.41 15.03
C ASP A 84 -6.38 -14.82 15.40
N TRP A 85 -6.29 -15.75 14.44
CA TRP A 85 -6.62 -17.16 14.69
C TRP A 85 -5.54 -17.86 15.51
N ARG A 86 -4.27 -17.50 15.29
CA ARG A 86 -3.08 -17.96 16.02
C ARG A 86 -2.02 -16.86 16.01
N GLY A 87 -1.35 -16.66 17.13
CA GLY A 87 -0.43 -15.54 17.31
C GLY A 87 -1.19 -14.25 17.62
N HIS A 88 -0.56 -13.12 17.32
CA HIS A 88 -1.15 -11.80 17.49
C HIS A 88 -0.54 -10.82 16.48
N VAL A 89 -1.27 -9.75 16.15
CA VAL A 89 -0.69 -8.61 15.43
C VAL A 89 0.48 -8.04 16.23
N GLY A 90 1.64 -7.90 15.58
CA GLY A 90 2.83 -7.32 16.22
C GLY A 90 2.69 -5.83 16.55
N SER A 91 3.79 -5.20 16.93
CA SER A 91 3.83 -3.77 17.32
C SER A 91 3.41 -2.78 16.21
N THR A 92 3.27 -3.26 14.97
CA THR A 92 2.82 -2.49 13.81
C THR A 92 1.41 -2.92 13.43
N PRO A 93 0.37 -2.13 13.77
CA PRO A 93 -1.00 -2.45 13.41
C PRO A 93 -1.28 -2.26 11.92
N TYR A 94 -2.39 -2.82 11.43
CA TYR A 94 -2.87 -2.62 10.06
C TYR A 94 -3.20 -1.14 9.80
N PRO A 95 -2.86 -0.59 8.62
CA PRO A 95 -3.33 0.73 8.23
C PRO A 95 -4.86 0.77 8.12
N PRO A 96 -5.53 1.79 8.68
CA PRO A 96 -6.98 1.90 8.56
C PRO A 96 -7.43 2.24 7.13
N LEU A 97 -6.57 2.92 6.37
CA LEU A 97 -6.79 3.33 4.99
C LEU A 97 -5.53 3.06 4.17
N ILE A 98 -5.71 2.53 2.96
CA ILE A 98 -4.65 2.38 1.96
C ILE A 98 -5.18 2.96 0.66
N GLY A 99 -4.66 4.12 0.23
CA GLY A 99 -5.06 4.75 -1.02
C GLY A 99 -4.67 3.90 -2.24
N ASN A 100 -5.38 4.08 -3.36
CA ASN A 100 -4.99 3.44 -4.60
C ASN A 100 -3.57 3.85 -4.98
N GLY A 101 -2.70 2.90 -5.32
CA GLY A 101 -1.29 3.14 -5.63
C GLY A 101 -0.34 3.12 -4.44
N GLN A 102 -0.82 2.85 -3.22
CA GLN A 102 -0.03 2.73 -1.99
C GLN A 102 0.11 1.27 -1.55
#